data_AF-A0A326U4Y6-F1
#
_entry.id   AF-A0A326U4Y6-F1
#
_cell.length_a   1.000
_cell.length_b   1.000
_cell.length_c   1.000
_cell.angle_alpha   90.00
_cell.angle_beta   90.00
_cell.angle_gamma   90.00
#
_symmetry.space_group_name_H-M   'P 1'
#
loop_
_entity.id
_entity.type
_entity.pdbx_description
1 polymer ?
#
loop_
_entity_poly.entity_id
_entity_poly.type
_entity_poly.pdbx_seq_one_letter_code
_entity_poly.pdbx_strand_id
1 'polypeptide(L)'
;MQGQQGAAEERCAQFRGTGFVRREVPFGHPQFGKALPCVCTRKAQRQRKAALLRELSRLDTLPRYRQATFEHFEVSVPGVAEAYTAALAFAEQPSE
;
A
#
# COMPACT_ATOMS: atom_id res chain seq x y z
N MET A 1 -14.49 36.51 8.43
CA MET A 1 -15.10 35.36 9.13
C MET A 1 -15.93 34.52 8.15
N GLN A 2 -15.27 33.71 7.31
CA GLN A 2 -15.81 32.51 6.64
C GLN A 2 -14.53 31.66 6.39
N GLY A 3 -14.35 30.47 6.93
CA GLY A 3 -15.32 29.41 7.16
C GLY A 3 -14.91 28.24 6.28
N GLN A 4 -13.89 27.51 6.75
CA GLN A 4 -13.44 26.16 6.40
C GLN A 4 -14.21 25.43 5.29
N GLN A 5 -13.48 24.79 4.35
CA GLN A 5 -13.62 23.35 4.06
C GLN A 5 -12.62 22.86 2.99
N GLY A 6 -11.46 22.38 3.45
CA GLY A 6 -10.68 21.38 2.72
C GLY A 6 -11.32 20.01 2.92
N ALA A 7 -11.99 19.48 1.88
CA ALA A 7 -12.48 18.09 1.83
C ALA A 7 -12.83 17.63 0.39
N ALA A 8 -12.21 18.21 -0.64
CA ALA A 8 -12.57 17.95 -2.03
C ALA A 8 -11.70 16.88 -2.73
N GLU A 9 -10.64 16.38 -2.10
CA GLU A 9 -9.53 15.76 -2.83
C GLU A 9 -9.43 14.22 -2.85
N GLU A 10 -10.46 13.47 -2.45
CA GLU A 10 -10.40 11.99 -2.52
C GLU A 10 -11.64 11.30 -3.11
N ARG A 11 -12.51 12.03 -3.80
CA ARG A 11 -13.59 11.38 -4.57
C ARG A 11 -13.02 10.88 -5.89
N CYS A 12 -12.74 9.59 -5.98
CA CYS A 12 -12.33 8.95 -7.23
C CYS A 12 -13.32 9.30 -8.35
N ALA A 13 -12.85 10.03 -9.36
CA ALA A 13 -13.66 10.49 -10.50
C ALA A 13 -14.37 9.33 -11.23
N GLN A 14 -13.78 8.13 -11.15
CA GLN A 14 -14.30 6.93 -11.79
C GLN A 14 -15.60 6.41 -11.15
N PHE A 15 -15.82 6.64 -9.85
CA PHE A 15 -16.96 6.07 -9.11
C PHE A 15 -17.61 7.01 -8.10
N ARG A 16 -17.34 8.32 -8.21
CA ARG A 16 -17.97 9.41 -7.43
C ARG A 16 -17.97 9.19 -5.91
N GLY A 17 -17.03 8.41 -5.39
CA GLY A 17 -16.87 8.19 -3.95
C GLY A 17 -17.73 7.08 -3.32
N THR A 18 -18.35 6.18 -4.09
CA THR A 18 -19.12 5.04 -3.50
C THR A 18 -18.24 3.99 -2.83
N GLY A 19 -16.95 3.94 -3.16
CA GLY A 19 -15.98 3.02 -2.55
C GLY A 19 -16.06 1.57 -3.04
N PHE A 20 -17.20 1.15 -3.60
CA PHE A 20 -17.44 -0.20 -4.12
C PHE A 20 -18.17 -0.18 -5.47
N VAL A 21 -17.91 -1.20 -6.28
CA VAL A 21 -18.38 -1.35 -7.64
C VAL A 21 -18.77 -2.81 -7.90
N ARG A 22 -19.72 -3.03 -8.80
CA ARG A 22 -20.08 -4.37 -9.28
C ARG A 22 -19.51 -4.55 -10.69
N ARG A 23 -18.95 -5.73 -10.98
CA ARG A 23 -18.60 -6.09 -12.36
C ARG A 23 -19.80 -6.62 -13.13
N GLU A 24 -19.92 -6.22 -14.38
CA GLU A 24 -20.83 -6.83 -15.34
C GLU A 24 -20.18 -8.10 -15.87
N VAL A 25 -20.53 -9.22 -15.26
CA VAL A 25 -20.12 -10.57 -15.67
C VAL A 25 -21.38 -11.43 -15.83
N PRO A 26 -21.33 -12.53 -16.63
CA PRO A 26 -22.46 -13.43 -16.76
C PRO A 26 -22.80 -14.18 -15.47
N PHE A 27 -24.02 -14.70 -15.42
CA PHE A 27 -24.45 -15.62 -14.36
C PHE A 27 -23.54 -16.86 -14.32
N GLY A 28 -23.14 -17.28 -13.12
CA GLY A 28 -22.18 -18.38 -12.91
C GLY A 28 -20.72 -17.95 -12.69
N HIS A 29 -20.37 -16.69 -12.97
CA HIS A 29 -19.02 -16.19 -12.68
C HIS A 29 -18.83 -15.96 -11.17
N PRO A 30 -17.66 -16.28 -10.56
CA PRO A 30 -17.43 -16.12 -9.11
C PRO A 30 -17.61 -14.70 -8.58
N GLN A 31 -17.55 -13.69 -9.46
CA GLN A 31 -17.70 -12.27 -9.12
C GLN A 31 -19.09 -11.71 -9.45
N PHE A 32 -20.01 -12.53 -9.97
CA PHE A 32 -21.37 -12.10 -10.29
C PHE A 32 -22.07 -11.55 -9.04
N GLY A 33 -22.61 -10.34 -9.13
CA GLY A 33 -23.34 -9.69 -8.03
C GLY A 33 -22.51 -9.24 -6.83
N LYS A 34 -21.18 -9.47 -6.81
CA LYS A 34 -20.32 -9.08 -5.67
C LYS A 34 -19.97 -7.60 -5.70
N ALA A 35 -19.96 -6.98 -4.52
CA ALA A 35 -19.42 -5.64 -4.30
C ALA A 35 -17.89 -5.72 -4.20
N LEU A 36 -17.19 -5.18 -5.19
CA LEU A 36 -15.73 -5.14 -5.24
C LEU A 36 -15.24 -3.74 -4.88
N PRO A 37 -14.16 -3.60 -4.09
CA PRO A 37 -13.64 -2.27 -3.75
C PRO A 37 -13.13 -1.55 -5.01
N CYS A 38 -13.44 -0.26 -5.12
CA CYS A 38 -12.88 0.58 -6.18
C CYS A 38 -11.34 0.67 -6.06
N VAL A 39 -10.69 1.15 -7.13
CA VAL A 39 -9.24 1.45 -7.10
C VAL A 39 -8.88 2.36 -5.92
N CYS A 40 -9.70 3.38 -5.65
CA CYS A 40 -9.57 4.26 -4.49
C CYS A 40 -9.51 3.51 -3.16
N THR A 41 -10.53 2.71 -2.89
CA THR A 41 -10.67 1.93 -1.66
C THR A 41 -9.53 0.94 -1.53
N ARG A 42 -9.13 0.28 -2.62
CA ARG A 42 -7.96 -0.63 -2.61
C ARG A 42 -6.66 0.11 -2.26
N LYS A 43 -6.42 1.29 -2.86
CA LYS A 43 -5.25 2.12 -2.53
C LYS A 43 -5.26 2.54 -1.07
N ALA A 44 -6.39 3.03 -0.57
CA ALA A 44 -6.54 3.41 0.83
C ALA A 44 -6.34 2.23 1.78
N GLN A 45 -6.87 1.05 1.46
CA GLN A 45 -6.66 -0.18 2.24
C GLN A 45 -5.18 -0.59 2.25
N ARG A 46 -4.49 -0.53 1.11
CA ARG A 46 -3.04 -0.82 1.03
C ARG A 46 -2.22 0.14 1.88
N GLN A 47 -2.52 1.44 1.80
CA GLN A 47 -1.85 2.47 2.63
C GLN A 47 -2.08 2.23 4.11
N ARG A 48 -3.32 1.95 4.54
CA ARG A 48 -3.66 1.62 5.94
C ARG A 48 -2.94 0.37 6.41
N LYS A 49 -2.92 -0.70 5.60
CA LYS A 49 -2.18 -1.93 5.89
C LYS A 49 -0.69 -1.65 6.07
N ALA A 50 -0.08 -0.88 5.17
CA ALA A 50 1.33 -0.53 5.25
C ALA A 50 1.66 0.34 6.48
N ALA A 51 0.77 1.26 6.86
CA ALA A 51 0.92 2.07 8.07
C ALA A 51 0.83 1.20 9.33
N LEU A 52 -0.18 0.31 9.41
CA LEU A 52 -0.33 -0.62 10.52
C LEU A 52 0.87 -1.55 10.67
N LEU A 53 1.40 -2.11 9.56
CA LEU A 53 2.58 -2.96 9.60
C LEU A 53 3.82 -2.20 10.10
N ARG A 54 3.99 -0.92 9.71
CA ARG A 54 5.06 -0.08 10.25
C ARG A 54 4.91 0.13 11.75
N GLU A 55 3.71 0.46 12.21
CA GLU A 55 3.40 0.63 13.63
C GLU A 55 3.71 -0.63 14.43
N LEU A 56 3.25 -1.79 13.96
CA LEU A 56 3.50 -3.09 14.61
C LEU A 56 4.98 -3.49 14.62
N SER A 57 5.76 -3.09 13.61
CA SER A 57 7.19 -3.39 13.54
C SER A 57 8.02 -2.65 14.60
N ARG A 58 7.48 -1.55 15.16
CA ARG A 58 8.17 -0.64 16.09
C ARG A 58 9.52 -0.10 15.59
N LEU A 59 9.81 -0.22 14.29
CA LEU A 59 11.07 0.27 13.71
C LEU A 59 11.24 1.79 13.91
N ASP A 60 10.12 2.53 13.94
CA ASP A 60 10.11 3.99 14.17
C ASP A 60 10.59 4.42 15.57
N THR A 61 10.57 3.48 16.53
CA THR A 61 11.07 3.69 17.90
C THR A 61 12.58 3.57 18.01
N LEU A 62 13.24 2.98 17.01
CA LEU A 62 14.67 2.76 16.97
C LEU A 62 15.33 3.82 16.07
N PRO A 63 16.07 4.80 16.62
CA PRO A 63 16.62 5.90 15.84
C PRO A 63 17.44 5.46 14.63
N ARG A 64 18.19 4.36 14.76
CA ARG A 64 19.02 3.77 13.70
C ARG A 64 18.21 3.31 12.48
N TYR A 65 16.96 2.86 12.67
CA TYR A 65 16.16 2.26 11.59
C TYR A 65 15.18 3.24 10.94
N ARG A 66 14.96 4.43 11.54
CA ARG A 66 14.06 5.46 11.00
C ARG A 66 14.49 5.97 9.62
N GLN A 67 15.79 5.94 9.33
CA GLN A 67 16.38 6.39 8.07
C GLN A 67 17.14 5.26 7.35
N ALA A 68 16.90 3.99 7.73
CA ALA A 68 17.57 2.88 7.08
C ALA A 68 17.06 2.73 5.65
N THR A 69 17.97 2.86 4.68
CA THR A 69 17.73 2.65 3.25
C THR A 69 18.75 1.65 2.70
N PHE A 70 18.48 1.09 1.52
CA PHE A 70 19.44 0.20 0.85
C PHE A 70 20.76 0.92 0.50
N GLU A 71 20.74 2.24 0.28
CA GLU A 71 21.94 3.04 -0.04
C GLU A 71 23.00 3.01 1.07
N HIS A 72 22.58 2.94 2.33
CA HIS A 72 23.47 2.97 3.50
C HIS A 72 23.73 1.57 4.08
N PHE A 73 23.31 0.51 3.40
CA PHE A 73 23.41 -0.84 3.90
C PHE A 73 24.75 -1.49 3.53
N GLU A 74 25.46 -2.06 4.52
CA GLU A 74 26.73 -2.73 4.31
C GLU A 74 26.54 -4.16 3.77
N VAL A 75 26.61 -4.31 2.44
CA VAL A 75 26.47 -5.62 1.76
C VAL A 75 27.68 -6.53 1.95
N SER A 76 28.82 -5.99 2.39
CA SER A 76 30.09 -6.72 2.59
C SER A 76 30.08 -7.67 3.79
N VAL A 77 29.04 -7.62 4.64
CA VAL A 77 28.89 -8.55 5.77
C VAL A 77 28.71 -9.98 5.22
N PRO A 78 29.56 -10.95 5.66
CA PRO A 78 29.47 -12.33 5.18
C PRO A 78 28.07 -12.93 5.39
N GLY A 79 27.53 -13.57 4.34
CA GLY A 79 26.22 -14.22 4.38
C GLY A 79 25.01 -13.31 4.12
N VAL A 80 25.22 -12.00 3.88
CA VAL A 80 24.12 -11.04 3.71
C VAL A 80 23.80 -10.73 2.24
N ALA A 81 24.76 -10.94 1.34
CA ALA A 81 24.64 -10.55 -0.08
C ALA A 81 23.39 -11.12 -0.76
N GLU A 82 23.08 -12.41 -0.56
CA GLU A 82 21.90 -13.04 -1.16
C GLU A 82 20.59 -12.40 -0.67
N ALA A 83 20.46 -12.19 0.65
CA ALA A 83 19.29 -11.56 1.24
C ALA A 83 19.12 -10.11 0.77
N TYR A 84 20.22 -9.37 0.63
CA TYR A 84 20.21 -8.01 0.08
C TYR A 84 19.69 -7.99 -1.36
N THR A 85 20.22 -8.85 -2.23
CA THR A 85 19.78 -8.92 -3.63
C THR A 85 18.31 -9.31 -3.76
N ALA A 86 17.86 -10.31 -2.98
CA ALA A 86 16.46 -10.71 -2.97
C ALA A 86 15.53 -9.59 -2.49
N ALA A 87 15.90 -8.88 -1.42
CA ALA A 87 15.13 -7.76 -0.90
C ALA A 87 15.06 -6.58 -1.90
N LEU A 88 16.17 -6.28 -2.57
CA LEU A 88 16.23 -5.21 -3.57
C LEU A 88 15.35 -5.53 -4.79
N ALA A 89 15.44 -6.76 -5.32
CA ALA A 89 14.60 -7.18 -6.44
C ALA A 89 13.11 -7.08 -6.12
N PHE A 90 12.71 -7.47 -4.90
CA PHE A 90 11.33 -7.32 -4.45
C PHE A 90 10.92 -5.83 -4.29
N ALA A 91 11.82 -4.96 -3.83
CA ALA A 91 11.53 -3.54 -3.68
C ALA A 91 11.32 -2.84 -5.04
N GLU A 92 12.07 -3.24 -6.07
CA GLU A 92 11.92 -2.73 -7.44
C GLU A 92 10.63 -3.23 -8.10
N GLN A 93 10.29 -4.50 -7.90
CA GLN A 93 9.09 -5.13 -8.45
C GLN A 93 8.36 -5.94 -7.37
N PRO A 94 7.50 -5.29 -6.58
CA PRO A 94 6.75 -5.99 -5.55
C PRO A 94 5.75 -6.94 -6.21
N SER A 95 5.96 -8.24 -6.05
CA SER A 95 4.92 -9.22 -6.32
C SER A 95 3.86 -9.14 -5.22
N GLU A 96 2.58 -9.14 -5.62
CA GLU A 96 1.42 -9.07 -4.70
C GLU A 96 1.18 -10.37 -3.94
#